data_AF-A0A932QMK4-F1
#
_entry.id   AF-A0A932QMK4-F1
#
_cell.length_a   1.000
_cell.length_b   1.000
_cell.length_c   1.000
_cell.angle_alpha   90.00
_cell.angle_beta   90.00
_cell.angle_gamma   90.00
#
_symmetry.space_group_name_H-M   'P 1'
#
loop_
_entity.id
_entity.type
_entity.pdbx_description
1 polymer ?
#
loop_
_entity_poly.entity_id
_entity_poly.type
_entity_poly.pdbx_seq_one_letter_code
_entity_poly.pdbx_strand_id
1 'polypeptide(L)' 'MSTEEFDRKFDDGEDISEYIDEKNTVFRINIDIPIWAVNELDAEATRRGITRQSLIKTWLVDLLDERKKTADRKRTAMV' A
#
# COMPACT_ATOMS: atom_id res chain seq x y z
N MET A 1 1.95 26.59 -2.22
CA MET A 1 2.93 26.35 -1.15
C MET A 1 4.30 26.33 -1.80
N SER A 2 5.26 27.07 -1.26
CA SER A 2 6.65 26.94 -1.70
C SER A 2 7.24 25.63 -1.17
N THR A 3 8.32 25.13 -1.78
CA THR A 3 9.02 23.93 -1.29
C THR A 3 9.47 24.09 0.17
N GLU A 4 9.91 25.30 0.54
CA GLU A 4 10.36 25.64 1.89
C GLU A 4 9.23 25.55 2.93
N GLU A 5 8.01 25.93 2.54
CA GLU A 5 6.83 25.81 3.41
C GLU A 5 6.37 24.36 3.58
N PHE A 6 6.56 23.52 2.55
CA PHE A 6 6.24 22.09 2.60
C PHE A 6 7.19 21.35 3.53
N ASP A 7 8.51 21.55 3.36
CA ASP A 7 9.53 20.88 4.14
C ASP A 7 9.38 21.21 5.64
N ARG A 8 9.11 22.49 5.97
CA ARG A 8 8.84 22.88 7.36
C ARG A 8 7.63 22.16 7.96
N LYS A 9 6.50 22.10 7.24
CA LYS A 9 5.29 21.42 7.71
C LYS A 9 5.52 19.91 7.90
N PHE A 10 6.32 19.29 7.04
CA PHE A 10 6.71 17.89 7.16
C PHE A 10 7.58 17.65 8.41
N ASP A 11 8.60 18.48 8.62
CA ASP A 11 9.51 18.37 9.77
C ASP A 11 8.82 18.67 11.11
N ASP A 12 7.85 19.59 11.13
CA ASP A 12 7.05 19.95 12.31
C ASP A 12 5.96 18.92 12.63
N GLY A 13 5.78 17.90 11.78
CA GLY A 13 4.77 16.85 11.96
C GLY A 13 3.33 17.34 11.75
N GLU A 14 3.14 18.44 11.00
CA GLU A 14 1.83 18.94 10.61
C GLU A 14 1.17 18.02 9.57
N ASP A 15 -0.17 18.03 9.52
CA ASP A 15 -0.90 17.28 8.51
C ASP A 15 -0.74 17.92 7.12
N ILE A 16 0.04 17.28 6.26
CA ILE A 16 0.30 17.69 4.88
C ILE A 16 -0.55 16.92 3.86
N SER A 17 -1.52 16.11 4.30
CA SER A 17 -2.29 15.21 3.43
C SER A 17 -3.02 15.96 2.30
N GLU A 18 -3.42 17.21 2.53
CA GLU A 18 -4.07 18.07 1.52
C GLU A 18 -3.15 18.47 0.34
N TYR A 19 -1.84 18.33 0.50
CA TYR A 19 -0.82 18.66 -0.51
C TYR A 19 -0.23 17.42 -1.18
N ILE A 20 -0.62 16.24 -0.71
CA ILE A 20 -0.20 14.97 -1.27
C ILE A 20 -1.23 14.57 -2.32
N ASP A 21 -0.81 14.49 -3.59
CA ASP A 21 -1.62 13.83 -4.61
C ASP A 21 -1.63 12.32 -4.32
N GLU A 22 -2.65 11.88 -3.56
CA GLU A 22 -2.85 10.49 -3.14
C GLU A 22 -2.82 9.51 -4.32
N LYS A 23 -3.19 9.96 -5.53
CA LYS A 23 -3.24 9.11 -6.72
C LYS A 23 -1.85 8.74 -7.24
N ASN A 24 -0.84 9.54 -6.97
CA ASN A 24 0.50 9.40 -7.56
C ASN A 24 1.62 9.26 -6.52
N THR A 25 1.29 9.22 -5.23
CA THR A 25 2.28 9.16 -4.17
C THR A 25 2.67 7.71 -3.85
N VAL A 26 3.95 7.40 -3.98
CA VAL A 26 4.52 6.10 -3.60
C VAL A 26 5.08 6.21 -2.19
N PHE A 27 4.40 5.60 -1.22
CA PHE A 27 4.92 5.49 0.15
C PHE A 27 5.83 4.26 0.28
N ARG A 28 7.08 4.46 0.72
CA ARG A 28 8.03 3.36 0.96
C ARG A 28 7.93 2.91 2.41
N ILE A 29 7.67 1.63 2.61
CA ILE A 29 7.56 1.01 3.93
C ILE A 29 8.65 -0.04 4.10
N ASN A 30 9.28 -0.06 5.28
CA ASN A 30 10.15 -1.15 5.71
C ASN A 30 9.32 -2.11 6.56
N ILE A 31 9.40 -3.40 6.27
CA ILE A 31 8.63 -4.44 6.97
C ILE A 31 9.56 -5.61 7.28
N ASP A 32 9.50 -6.10 8.51
CA ASP A 32 10.11 -7.37 8.89
C ASP A 32 9.15 -8.53 8.58
N ILE A 33 9.63 -9.52 7.83
CA ILE A 33 8.85 -10.68 7.40
C ILE A 33 9.59 -11.96 7.84
N PRO A 34 8.90 -12.97 8.41
CA PRO A 34 9.52 -14.24 8.73
C PRO A 34 10.17 -14.91 7.51
N ILE A 35 11.32 -15.57 7.72
CA ILE A 35 12.10 -16.20 6.64
C ILE A 35 11.25 -17.19 5.83
N TRP A 36 10.41 -17.99 6.49
CA TRP A 36 9.55 -18.96 5.81
C TRP A 36 8.62 -18.27 4.79
N ALA A 37 8.08 -17.10 5.12
CA ALA A 37 7.16 -16.37 4.24
C ALA A 37 7.92 -15.75 3.06
N VAL A 38 9.15 -15.28 3.27
CA VAL A 38 10.00 -14.78 2.17
C VAL A 38 10.29 -15.90 1.16
N ASN A 39 10.59 -17.12 1.64
CA ASN A 39 10.85 -18.26 0.76
C ASN A 39 9.63 -18.63 -0.09
N GLU A 40 8.44 -18.64 0.50
CA GLU A 40 7.19 -18.88 -0.23
C GLU A 40 6.90 -17.79 -1.27
N LEU A 41 7.13 -16.52 -0.90
CA LEU A 41 6.98 -15.38 -1.82
C LEU A 41 7.93 -15.49 -3.01
N ASP A 42 9.17 -15.95 -2.79
CA ASP A 42 10.14 -16.17 -3.86
C ASP A 42 9.75 -17.29 -4.80
N ALA A 43 9.38 -18.45 -4.25
CA ALA A 43 8.94 -19.59 -5.04
C ALA A 43 7.77 -19.20 -5.96
N GLU A 44 6.81 -18.45 -5.43
CA GLU A 44 5.66 -17.99 -6.18
C GLU A 44 6.00 -16.90 -7.21
N ALA A 45 6.89 -15.97 -6.87
CA ALA A 45 7.36 -14.94 -7.79
C ALA A 45 8.09 -15.58 -8.99
N THR A 46 8.95 -16.58 -8.72
CA THR A 46 9.60 -17.39 -9.76
C THR A 46 8.58 -18.14 -10.60
N ARG A 47 7.60 -18.81 -9.99
CA ARG A 47 6.54 -19.54 -10.72
C ARG A 47 5.76 -18.63 -11.66
N ARG A 48 5.51 -17.38 -11.27
CA ARG A 48 4.80 -16.38 -12.07
C ARG A 48 5.70 -15.60 -13.04
N GLY A 49 7.03 -15.74 -12.94
CA GLY A 49 7.98 -14.98 -13.75
C GLY A 49 8.00 -13.48 -13.45
N ILE A 50 7.70 -13.08 -12.21
CA ILE A 50 7.68 -11.67 -11.78
C ILE A 50 8.61 -11.45 -10.57
N THR A 51 8.86 -10.19 -10.22
CA THR A 51 9.64 -9.87 -9.02
C THR A 51 8.83 -10.09 -7.75
N ARG A 52 9.50 -10.40 -6.63
CA ARG A 52 8.88 -10.47 -5.30
C ARG A 52 8.11 -9.19 -4.96
N GLN A 53 8.67 -8.03 -5.27
CA GLN A 53 8.05 -6.72 -5.03
C GLN A 53 6.74 -6.57 -5.82
N SER A 54 6.72 -6.98 -7.09
CA SER A 54 5.51 -6.99 -7.91
C SER A 54 4.45 -7.95 -7.36
N LEU A 55 4.85 -9.15 -6.94
CA LEU A 55 3.95 -10.13 -6.33
C LEU A 55 3.28 -9.57 -5.07
N ILE A 56 4.08 -9.05 -4.13
CA ILE A 56 3.60 -8.45 -2.88
C ILE A 56 2.63 -7.30 -3.17
N LYS A 57 2.99 -6.42 -4.11
CA LYS A 57 2.14 -5.28 -4.49
C LYS A 57 0.78 -5.75 -5.00
N THR A 58 0.76 -6.70 -5.93
CA THR A 58 -0.49 -7.20 -6.52
C THR A 58 -1.38 -7.86 -5.45
N TRP A 59 -0.83 -8.75 -4.64
CA TRP A 59 -1.61 -9.42 -3.59
C TRP A 59 -2.15 -8.46 -2.52
N LEU A 60 -1.37 -7.43 -2.15
CA LEU A 60 -1.81 -6.43 -1.19
C LEU A 60 -3.00 -5.63 -1.73
N VAL A 61 -2.93 -5.20 -3.00
CA VAL A 61 -4.03 -4.49 -3.66
C VAL A 61 -5.26 -5.39 -3.78
N ASP A 62 -5.09 -6.63 -4.24
CA ASP A 62 -6.19 -7.59 -4.39
C ASP A 62 -6.91 -7.82 -3.06
N LEU A 63 -6.15 -8.05 -1.98
CA LEU A 63 -6.69 -8.24 -0.63
C LEU A 63 -7.48 -7.01 -0.15
N LEU A 64 -6.97 -5.80 -0.38
CA LEU A 64 -7.64 -4.56 0.02
C LEU A 64 -8.93 -4.36 -0.79
N ASP A 65 -8.91 -4.65 -2.09
CA ASP A 65 -10.09 -4.54 -2.96
C ASP A 65 -11.17 -5.56 -2.59
N GLU A 66 -10.79 -6.80 -2.27
CA GLU A 66 -11.72 -7.83 -1.77
C GLU A 66 -12.38 -7.40 -0.46
N ARG A 67 -11.62 -6.79 0.45
CA ARG A 67 -12.15 -6.27 1.71
C ARG A 67 -13.13 -5.11 1.49
N LYS A 68 -12.81 -4.17 0.58
CA LYS A 68 -13.71 -3.06 0.21
C LYS A 68 -15.02 -3.60 -0.39
N LYS A 69 -14.94 -4.51 -1.37
CA LYS A 69 -16.12 -5.16 -1.98
C LYS A 69 -17.00 -5.85 -0.94
N THR A 70 -16.39 -6.52 0.05
CA THR A 70 -17.13 -7.20 1.11
C THR A 70 -17.83 -6.21 2.04
N ALA A 71 -17.18 -5.10 2.39
CA ALA A 71 -17.76 -4.04 3.21
C ALA A 71 -18.95 -3.37 2.50
N ASP A 72 -18.81 -3.08 1.21
CA ASP A 72 -19.87 -2.44 0.42
C ASP A 72 -21.12 -3.33 0.31
N ARG A 73 -20.94 -4.64 0.08
CA ARG A 73 -22.05 -5.61 0.04
C ARG A 73 -22.82 -5.68 1.36
N LYS A 74 -22.11 -5.67 2.50
CA LYS A 74 -22.76 -5.67 3.83
C LYS A 74 -23.57 -4.39 4.07
N ARG A 75 -23.10 -3.25 3.56
CA ARG A 75 -23.78 -1.96 3.67
C ARG A 75 -25.05 -1.91 2.82
N THR A 76 -25.03 -2.48 1.60
CA THR A 76 -26.22 -2.57 0.74
C THR A 76 -27.26 -3.56 1.28
N ALA A 77 -26.84 -4.65 1.94
CA ALA A 77 -27.76 -5.65 2.49
C ALA A 77 -28.47 -5.22 3.80
N MET A 78 -28.11 -4.06 4.36
CA MET A 78 -28.67 -3.52 5.61
C MET A 78 -29.67 -2.36 5.38
N VAL A 79 -29.96 -2.04 4.12
CA VAL A 79 -30.98 -1.05 3.68
C VAL A 79 -32.10 -1.78 2.96
#